data_AF-A0A953X6G8-F1
#
_entry.id   AF-A0A953X6G8-F1
#
_cell.length_a   1.000
_cell.length_b   1.000
_cell.length_c   1.000
_cell.angle_alpha   90.00
_cell.angle_beta   90.00
_cell.angle_gamma   90.00
#
_symmetry.space_group_name_H-M   'P 1'
#
loop_
_entity.id
_entity.type
_entity.pdbx_description
1 polymer ?
#
loop_
_entity_poly.entity_id
_entity_poly.type
_entity_poly.pdbx_seq_one_letter_code
_entity_poly.pdbx_strand_id
1 'polypeptide(L)'
;LEDYEVGTNGTLFSPQGGLRASLEDLCPLVRTVAVHRVASRPAWVFDPAAQNGDTDDGYYAVYGEGPQIHPATDSPVPGVKLIGHHGEAYGLYSGAWHAPDLDAEIAYAITGSPEG
;
A
#
# COMPACT_ATOMS: atom_id res chain seq x y z
N LEU A 1 14.73 19.82 -6.36
CA LEU A 1 13.32 20.03 -6.01
C LEU A 1 12.93 21.52 -6.00
N GLU A 2 13.92 22.42 -6.14
CA GLU A 2 13.74 23.86 -5.93
C GLU A 2 12.87 24.55 -7.00
N ASP A 3 12.73 23.95 -8.19
CA ASP A 3 11.90 24.48 -9.29
C ASP A 3 10.56 23.73 -9.47
N TYR A 4 10.13 22.92 -8.49
CA TYR A 4 8.85 22.22 -8.59
C TYR A 4 7.69 23.15 -8.24
N GLU A 5 6.93 23.56 -9.25
CA GLU A 5 5.64 24.22 -9.06
C GLU A 5 4.55 23.20 -8.72
N VAL A 6 3.91 23.40 -7.57
CA VAL A 6 2.76 22.60 -7.13
C VAL A 6 1.63 22.73 -8.17
N GLY A 7 1.21 21.59 -8.73
CA GLY A 7 0.10 21.52 -9.69
C GLY A 7 0.51 21.41 -11.16
N THR A 8 1.80 21.53 -11.50
CA THR A 8 2.24 21.62 -12.90
C THR A 8 2.78 20.29 -13.46
N ASN A 9 3.15 19.31 -12.62
CA ASN A 9 3.52 17.98 -13.11
C ASN A 9 3.10 16.85 -12.15
N GLY A 10 1.91 16.31 -12.37
CA GLY A 10 1.39 15.23 -11.56
C GLY A 10 1.99 13.85 -11.84
N THR A 11 2.74 13.69 -12.92
CA THR A 11 3.25 12.41 -13.39
C THR A 11 4.74 12.23 -13.15
N LEU A 12 5.44 13.21 -12.57
CA LEU A 12 6.89 13.22 -12.39
C LEU A 12 7.41 11.96 -11.66
N PHE A 13 6.60 11.42 -10.75
CA PHE A 13 6.91 10.21 -9.96
C PHE A 13 6.08 8.99 -10.37
N SER A 14 5.50 9.02 -11.57
CA SER A 14 4.90 7.81 -12.16
C SER A 14 6.00 6.81 -12.53
N PRO A 15 5.75 5.49 -12.40
CA PRO A 15 4.47 4.88 -12.01
C PRO A 15 4.24 4.82 -10.48
N GLN A 16 5.26 5.07 -9.65
CA GLN A 16 5.27 4.68 -8.24
C GLN A 16 4.62 5.69 -7.26
N GLY A 17 4.17 6.86 -7.74
CA GLY A 17 3.52 7.88 -6.90
C GLY A 17 2.70 8.92 -7.65
N GLY A 18 2.30 8.62 -8.89
CA GLY A 18 1.58 9.58 -9.76
C GLY A 18 0.05 9.51 -9.69
N LEU A 19 -0.52 8.47 -9.09
CA LEU A 19 -1.97 8.26 -9.04
C LEU A 19 -2.65 9.32 -8.17
N ARG A 20 -3.75 9.89 -8.68
CA ARG A 20 -4.66 10.77 -7.94
C ARG A 20 -6.04 10.14 -7.98
N ALA A 21 -6.62 9.91 -6.81
CA ALA A 21 -7.94 9.32 -6.63
C ALA A 21 -8.55 9.86 -5.35
N SER A 22 -9.88 9.91 -5.28
CA SER A 22 -10.57 10.14 -4.01
C SER A 22 -10.49 8.90 -3.12
N LEU A 23 -10.79 9.01 -1.83
CA LEU A 23 -10.86 7.83 -0.94
C LEU A 23 -11.98 6.89 -1.40
N GLU A 24 -13.08 7.45 -1.90
CA GLU A 24 -14.22 6.73 -2.46
C GLU A 24 -13.83 5.94 -3.72
N ASP A 25 -12.94 6.48 -4.55
CA ASP A 25 -12.41 5.78 -5.74
C ASP A 25 -11.40 4.68 -5.37
N LEU A 26 -10.64 4.86 -4.28
CA LEU A 26 -9.63 3.89 -3.83
C LEU A 26 -10.24 2.58 -3.33
N CYS A 27 -11.41 2.62 -2.69
CA CYS A 27 -12.08 1.41 -2.19
C CYS A 27 -12.38 0.37 -3.31
N PRO A 28 -13.15 0.69 -4.37
CA PRO A 28 -13.41 -0.27 -5.45
C PRO A 28 -12.13 -0.64 -6.23
N LEU A 29 -11.16 0.27 -6.33
CA LEU A 29 -9.88 0.00 -6.97
C LEU A 29 -9.09 -1.06 -6.20
N VAL A 30 -8.90 -0.90 -4.88
CA VAL A 30 -8.12 -1.86 -4.09
C VAL A 30 -8.79 -3.22 -4.05
N ARG A 31 -10.13 -3.27 -3.95
CA ARG A 31 -10.86 -4.55 -4.06
C ARG A 31 -10.54 -5.24 -5.37
N THR A 32 -10.60 -4.51 -6.49
CA THR A 32 -10.31 -5.06 -7.83
C THR A 32 -8.92 -5.67 -7.91
N VAL A 33 -7.90 -4.97 -7.38
CA VAL A 33 -6.52 -5.47 -7.34
C VAL A 33 -6.39 -6.67 -6.40
N ALA A 34 -6.96 -6.60 -5.20
CA ALA A 34 -6.84 -7.61 -4.16
C ALA A 34 -7.49 -8.95 -4.52
N VAL A 35 -8.56 -8.94 -5.33
CA VAL A 35 -9.20 -10.18 -5.81
C VAL A 35 -8.60 -10.68 -7.13
N HIS A 36 -7.75 -9.88 -7.80
CA HIS A 36 -7.12 -10.27 -9.05
C HIS A 36 -6.07 -11.35 -8.81
N ARG A 37 -6.32 -12.56 -9.34
CA ARG A 37 -5.54 -13.78 -9.11
C ARG A 37 -4.03 -13.62 -9.26
N VAL A 38 -3.59 -12.82 -10.23
CA VAL A 38 -2.15 -12.61 -10.48
C VAL A 38 -1.57 -11.59 -9.50
N ALA A 39 -2.30 -10.50 -9.24
CA ALA A 39 -1.79 -9.39 -8.44
C ALA A 39 -1.70 -9.77 -6.96
N SER A 40 -2.68 -10.50 -6.43
CA SER A 40 -2.77 -10.83 -5.00
C SER A 40 -2.14 -12.16 -4.59
N ARG A 41 -1.57 -12.91 -5.54
CA ARG A 41 -0.78 -14.10 -5.22
C ARG A 41 0.58 -13.64 -4.68
N PRO A 42 1.10 -14.24 -3.59
CA PRO A 42 2.46 -13.99 -3.14
C PRO A 42 3.47 -14.18 -4.28
N ALA A 43 4.17 -13.10 -4.62
CA ALA A 43 5.25 -13.07 -5.59
C ALA A 43 6.62 -12.99 -4.87
N TRP A 44 6.63 -12.40 -3.66
CA TRP A 44 7.76 -12.38 -2.75
C TRP A 44 7.26 -12.58 -1.31
N VAL A 45 8.03 -13.36 -0.55
CA VAL A 45 7.80 -13.64 0.87
C VAL A 45 9.16 -13.50 1.56
N PHE A 46 9.22 -12.73 2.64
CA PHE A 46 10.44 -12.59 3.43
C PHE A 46 10.86 -13.94 4.02
N ASP A 47 12.15 -14.24 3.89
CA ASP A 47 12.79 -15.40 4.50
C ASP A 47 14.08 -14.92 5.21
N PRO A 48 14.09 -14.91 6.56
CA PRO A 48 15.26 -14.49 7.31
C PRO A 48 16.47 -15.41 7.13
N ALA A 49 16.27 -16.69 6.80
CA ALA A 49 17.36 -17.61 6.52
C ALA A 49 18.02 -17.33 5.17
N ALA A 50 17.23 -16.85 4.19
CA ALA A 50 17.72 -16.44 2.89
C ALA A 50 18.22 -14.99 2.83
N GLN A 51 17.97 -14.19 3.88
CA GLN A 51 18.30 -12.76 3.95
C GLN A 51 17.82 -11.98 2.71
N ASN A 52 16.60 -12.28 2.26
CA ASN A 52 16.08 -11.83 0.96
C ASN A 52 15.42 -10.43 1.00
N GLY A 53 15.62 -9.65 2.06
CA GLY A 53 15.10 -8.30 2.22
C GLY A 53 15.26 -7.73 3.63
N ASP A 54 14.63 -6.59 3.85
CA ASP A 54 14.40 -5.96 5.16
C ASP A 54 12.89 -5.78 5.31
N THR A 55 12.37 -6.14 6.48
CA THR A 55 10.92 -6.12 6.74
C THR A 55 10.45 -4.88 7.47
N ASP A 56 11.32 -3.97 7.90
CA ASP A 56 10.95 -2.81 8.74
C ASP A 56 10.08 -3.25 9.94
N ASP A 57 10.71 -3.94 10.89
CA ASP A 57 10.06 -4.53 12.08
C ASP A 57 8.86 -5.45 11.78
N GLY A 58 8.87 -6.09 10.61
CA GLY A 58 7.88 -7.10 10.20
C GLY A 58 6.73 -6.53 9.37
N TYR A 59 6.70 -5.23 9.13
CA TYR A 59 5.65 -4.59 8.34
C TYR A 59 5.68 -5.01 6.85
N TYR A 60 6.87 -5.22 6.27
CA TYR A 60 7.10 -5.62 4.88
C TYR A 60 7.45 -7.10 4.72
N ALA A 61 6.52 -7.98 5.07
CA ALA A 61 6.79 -9.43 5.06
C ALA A 61 6.37 -10.16 3.77
N VAL A 62 5.31 -9.71 3.09
CA VAL A 62 4.77 -10.40 1.90
C VAL A 62 4.27 -9.41 0.87
N TYR A 63 4.64 -9.64 -0.39
CA TYR A 63 4.19 -8.87 -1.53
C TYR A 63 3.62 -9.75 -2.63
N GLY A 64 2.52 -9.29 -3.22
CA GLY A 64 2.07 -9.74 -4.53
C GLY A 64 2.75 -8.97 -5.66
N GLU A 65 2.17 -9.03 -6.86
CA GLU A 65 2.65 -8.25 -8.01
C GLU A 65 2.10 -6.82 -7.93
N GLY A 66 2.61 -6.04 -6.97
CA GLY A 66 2.14 -4.70 -6.64
C GLY A 66 1.68 -4.58 -5.19
N PRO A 67 0.60 -5.27 -4.76
CA PRO A 67 0.05 -5.08 -3.42
C PRO A 67 0.93 -5.71 -2.33
N GLN A 68 0.94 -5.06 -1.17
CA GLN A 68 1.32 -5.64 0.12
C GLN A 68 0.25 -6.61 0.59
N ILE A 69 0.69 -7.69 1.23
CA ILE A 69 -0.18 -8.69 1.85
C ILE A 69 0.22 -8.78 3.31
N HIS A 70 -0.66 -8.37 4.22
CA HIS A 70 -0.51 -8.65 5.64
C HIS A 70 -1.32 -9.89 6.01
N PRO A 71 -0.68 -11.00 6.38
CA PRO A 71 -1.36 -12.12 7.01
C PRO A 71 -2.03 -11.67 8.31
N ALA A 72 -3.12 -12.32 8.71
CA ALA A 72 -3.84 -11.99 9.94
C ALA A 72 -2.95 -12.04 11.21
N THR A 73 -1.88 -12.83 11.19
CA THR A 73 -0.90 -12.99 12.28
C THR A 73 -0.04 -11.75 12.50
N ASP A 74 0.27 -11.02 11.43
CA ASP A 74 1.26 -9.94 11.41
C ASP A 74 0.65 -8.63 10.88
N SER A 75 -0.68 -8.56 10.89
CA SER A 75 -1.42 -7.42 10.38
C SER A 75 -1.44 -6.26 11.37
N PRO A 76 -1.31 -5.01 10.89
CA PRO A 76 -1.51 -3.82 11.73
C PRO A 76 -2.93 -3.72 12.29
N VAL A 77 -3.89 -4.45 11.72
CA VAL A 77 -5.22 -4.68 12.31
C VAL A 77 -5.24 -6.12 12.84
N PRO A 78 -5.06 -6.33 14.16
CA PRO A 78 -4.85 -7.66 14.72
C PRO A 78 -5.94 -8.66 14.32
N GLY A 79 -5.51 -9.80 13.77
CA GLY A 79 -6.41 -10.88 13.35
C GLY A 79 -7.12 -10.66 12.02
N VAL A 80 -6.86 -9.55 11.31
CA VAL A 80 -7.50 -9.24 10.03
C VAL A 80 -6.47 -9.29 8.91
N LYS A 81 -6.65 -10.19 7.94
CA LYS A 81 -5.83 -10.18 6.73
C LYS A 81 -6.09 -8.91 5.93
N LEU A 82 -5.04 -8.26 5.45
CA LEU A 82 -5.15 -7.08 4.59
C LEU A 82 -4.38 -7.30 3.27
N ILE A 83 -4.97 -6.91 2.16
CA ILE A 83 -4.33 -6.91 0.83
C ILE A 83 -4.52 -5.54 0.21
N GLY A 84 -3.44 -4.86 -0.14
CA GLY A 84 -3.52 -3.45 -0.55
C GLY A 84 -2.15 -2.81 -0.61
N HIS A 85 -2.04 -1.55 -0.23
CA HIS A 85 -0.74 -0.87 -0.19
C HIS A 85 -0.81 0.36 0.74
N HIS A 86 0.25 0.60 1.52
CA HIS A 86 0.45 1.91 2.16
C HIS A 86 0.94 2.92 1.12
N GLY A 87 0.74 4.20 1.32
CA GLY A 87 1.30 5.24 0.45
C GLY A 87 1.89 6.35 1.28
N GLU A 88 3.19 6.60 1.14
CA GLU A 88 3.87 7.71 1.81
C GLU A 88 4.58 8.57 0.77
N ALA A 89 4.18 9.84 0.67
CA ALA A 89 4.80 10.78 -0.26
C ALA A 89 4.48 12.24 0.13
N TYR A 90 5.47 13.13 0.13
CA TYR A 90 5.28 14.59 0.22
C TYR A 90 4.37 15.06 1.37
N GLY A 91 4.56 14.50 2.57
CA GLY A 91 3.73 14.84 3.74
C GLY A 91 2.33 14.23 3.76
N LEU A 92 2.02 13.34 2.80
CA LEU A 92 0.86 12.45 2.81
C LEU A 92 1.28 11.08 3.33
N TYR A 93 0.57 10.61 4.35
CA TYR A 93 0.54 9.21 4.75
C TYR A 93 -0.85 8.65 4.45
N SER A 94 -0.92 7.60 3.65
CA SER A 94 -2.17 7.07 3.09
C SER A 94 -2.11 5.55 3.01
N GLY A 95 -3.24 4.94 2.70
CA GLY A 95 -3.31 3.52 2.44
C GLY A 95 -4.67 3.12 1.89
N ALA A 96 -4.68 2.06 1.10
CA ALA A 96 -5.90 1.43 0.63
C ALA A 96 -5.77 -0.08 0.81
N TRP A 97 -6.76 -0.72 1.41
CA TRP A 97 -6.73 -2.11 1.82
C TRP A 97 -8.07 -2.80 1.60
N HIS A 98 -8.03 -4.05 1.16
CA HIS A 98 -9.15 -4.98 1.18
C HIS A 98 -8.96 -6.00 2.31
N ALA A 99 -9.99 -6.12 3.16
CA ALA A 99 -10.07 -7.07 4.26
C ALA A 99 -11.07 -8.19 3.90
N PRO A 100 -10.62 -9.31 3.30
CA PRO A 100 -11.52 -10.32 2.73
C PRO A 100 -12.43 -10.98 3.76
N ASP A 101 -11.94 -11.22 4.98
CA ASP A 101 -12.72 -11.88 6.04
C ASP A 101 -13.86 -10.99 6.58
N LEU A 102 -13.74 -9.68 6.40
CA LEU A 102 -14.75 -8.69 6.78
C LEU A 102 -15.61 -8.23 5.59
N ASP A 103 -15.27 -8.68 4.38
CA ASP A 103 -15.80 -8.18 3.11
C ASP A 103 -15.81 -6.63 3.03
N ALA A 104 -14.70 -6.01 3.44
CA ALA A 104 -14.61 -4.56 3.60
C ALA A 104 -13.37 -3.94 2.95
N GLU A 105 -13.49 -2.66 2.60
CA GLU A 105 -12.41 -1.80 2.13
C GLU A 105 -12.06 -0.77 3.20
N ILE A 106 -10.78 -0.47 3.34
CA ILE A 106 -10.27 0.59 4.22
C ILE A 106 -9.42 1.51 3.35
N ALA A 107 -9.76 2.79 3.28
CA ALA A 107 -8.95 3.81 2.63
C ALA A 107 -8.76 5.00 3.59
N TYR A 108 -7.55 5.53 3.66
CA TYR A 108 -7.25 6.70 4.49
C TYR A 108 -6.19 7.60 3.85
N ALA A 109 -6.23 8.87 4.23
CA ALA A 109 -5.24 9.88 3.89
C ALA A 109 -5.06 10.82 5.08
N ILE A 110 -3.83 10.94 5.55
CA ILE A 110 -3.40 11.81 6.64
C ILE A 110 -2.42 12.80 6.04
N THR A 111 -2.75 14.08 6.09
CA THR A 111 -1.95 15.18 5.53
C THR A 111 -1.31 15.99 6.64
N GLY A 112 -0.14 16.56 6.38
CA GLY A 112 0.51 17.48 7.31
C GLY A 112 1.38 16.78 8.36
N SER A 113 1.82 15.54 8.08
CA SER A 113 2.92 14.93 8.81
C SER A 113 4.16 15.82 8.64
N PRO A 114 4.95 16.07 9.70
CA PRO A 114 6.25 16.71 9.55
C PRO A 114 7.05 15.90 8.51
N GLU A 115 7.73 16.57 7.58
CA GLU A 115 8.72 15.88 6.76
C GLU A 115 9.74 15.23 7.72
N GLY A 116 10.05 13.95 7.47
CA GLY A 116 11.06 13.23 8.24
C GLY A 116 12.43 13.90 8.20
#